data_AF-A0A7Y1YWM0-F1
#
_entry.id   AF-A0A7Y1YWM0-F1
#
_cell.length_a   1.000
_cell.length_b   1.000
_cell.length_c   1.000
_cell.angle_alpha   90.00
_cell.angle_beta   90.00
_cell.angle_gamma   90.00
#
_symmetry.space_group_name_H-M   'P 1'
#
loop_
_entity.id
_entity.type
_entity.pdbx_description
1 polymer ?
#
loop_
_entity_poly.entity_id
_entity_poly.type
_entity_poly.pdbx_seq_one_letter_code
_entity_poly.pdbx_strand_id
1 'polypeptide(L)' 'MNPGSYPLLERVRTPADLRNFDEADLPAVAGELREFLIDAVSSSGGHFGAGLGCV' A
#
# COMPACT_ATOMS: atom_id res chain seq x y z
N MET A 1 -10.56 4.38 6.94
CA MET A 1 -9.31 4.74 6.28
C MET A 1 -8.80 6.02 6.92
N ASN A 2 -7.83 5.92 7.84
CA ASN A 2 -7.29 7.08 8.55
C ASN A 2 -6.25 7.76 7.66
N PRO A 3 -6.45 9.01 7.20
CA PRO A 3 -5.42 9.73 6.48
C PRO A 3 -4.26 10.00 7.45
N GLY A 4 -3.07 9.46 7.16
CA GLY A 4 -1.88 9.59 8.01
C GLY A 4 -1.25 8.29 8.56
N SER A 5 -1.75 7.10 8.22
CA SER A 5 -1.13 5.84 8.70
C SER A 5 0.11 5.42 7.91
N TYR A 6 0.32 5.91 6.69
CA TYR A 6 1.39 5.43 5.80
C TYR A 6 2.19 6.59 5.17
N PRO A 7 3.00 7.31 5.96
CA PRO A 7 3.70 8.52 5.51
C PRO A 7 4.76 8.26 4.42
N LEU A 8 5.33 7.05 4.35
CA LEU A 8 6.28 6.70 3.29
C LEU A 8 5.53 6.26 2.02
N LEU A 9 4.46 5.50 2.18
CA LEU A 9 3.63 5.06 1.06
C LEU A 9 2.88 6.24 0.39
N GLU A 10 2.47 7.26 1.16
CA GLU A 10 1.85 8.49 0.63
C GLU A 10 2.78 9.29 -0.30
N ARG A 11 4.10 9.10 -0.15
CA ARG A 11 5.12 9.71 -1.03
C ARG A 11 5.34 8.90 -2.32
N VAL A 12 4.87 7.66 -2.37
CA VAL A 12 4.95 6.77 -3.54
C VAL A 12 3.65 6.85 -4.32
N ARG A 13 3.64 7.63 -5.41
CA ARG A 13 2.46 7.72 -6.31
C ARG A 13 2.58 6.79 -7.50
N THR A 14 3.79 6.43 -7.87
CA THR A 14 4.12 5.55 -8.99
C THR A 14 5.20 4.55 -8.59
N PRO A 15 5.30 3.38 -9.26
CA PRO A 15 6.39 2.43 -9.01
C PRO A 15 7.78 3.01 -9.27
N ALA A 16 7.88 4.07 -10.07
CA ALA A 16 9.14 4.77 -10.31
C ALA A 16 9.62 5.53 -9.07
N ASP A 17 8.71 5.99 -8.21
CA ASP A 17 9.05 6.76 -7.00
C ASP A 17 9.82 5.90 -6.00
N LEU A 18 9.59 4.59 -5.98
CA LEU A 18 10.35 3.63 -5.16
C LEU A 18 11.85 3.65 -5.49
N ARG A 19 12.24 4.00 -6.72
CA ARG A 19 13.64 4.11 -7.13
C ARG A 19 14.32 5.37 -6.59
N ASN A 20 13.55 6.32 -6.04
CA ASN A 20 14.05 7.54 -5.43
C ASN A 20 14.19 7.42 -3.90
N PHE A 21 13.83 6.27 -3.31
CA PHE A 21 14.07 5.98 -1.90
C PHE A 21 15.46 5.36 -1.73
N ASP A 22 16.08 5.63 -0.59
CA ASP A 22 17.29 4.93 -0.20
C ASP A 22 16.98 3.44 0.07
N GLU A 23 17.93 2.55 -0.21
CA GLU A 23 17.76 1.11 0.02
C GLU A 23 17.41 0.79 1.49
N ALA A 24 17.87 1.62 2.43
CA ALA A 24 17.57 1.49 3.85
C ALA A 24 16.09 1.76 4.20
N ASP A 25 15.38 2.54 3.38
CA ASP A 25 13.97 2.90 3.58
C ASP A 25 13.01 1.92 2.89
N LEU A 26 13.47 1.15 1.90
CA LEU A 26 12.65 0.17 1.19
C LEU A 26 11.96 -0.86 2.10
N PRO A 27 12.61 -1.41 3.16
CA PRO A 27 11.94 -2.30 4.11
C PRO A 27 10.79 -1.63 4.85
N ALA A 28 10.91 -0.33 5.18
CA ALA A 28 9.88 0.42 5.86
C ALA A 28 8.68 0.67 4.93
N VAL A 29 8.94 1.07 3.67
CA VAL A 29 7.91 1.21 2.63
C VAL A 29 7.16 -0.11 2.40
N ALA A 30 7.88 -1.24 2.36
CA ALA A 30 7.27 -2.56 2.20
C ALA A 30 6.40 -2.97 3.41
N GLY A 31 6.79 -2.54 4.61
CA GLY A 31 6.00 -2.71 5.84
C GLY A 31 4.65 -1.99 5.75
N GLU A 32 4.68 -0.70 5.41
CA GLU A 32 3.47 0.11 5.21
C GLU A 32 2.58 -0.44 4.10
N LEU A 33 3.16 -0.88 2.98
CA LEU A 33 2.41 -1.51 1.88
C LEU A 33 1.71 -2.79 2.33
N ARG A 34 2.36 -3.62 3.14
CA ARG A 34 1.75 -4.85 3.67
C ARG A 34 0.56 -4.53 4.56
N GLU A 35 0.71 -3.57 5.48
CA GLU A 35 -0.39 -3.16 6.35
C GLU A 35 -1.55 -2.56 5.56
N PHE A 36 -1.26 -1.71 4.57
CA PHE A 36 -2.27 -1.17 3.66
C PHE A 36 -3.02 -2.27 2.91
N LEU A 37 -2.31 -3.28 2.39
CA LEU A 37 -2.94 -4.41 1.73
C LEU A 37 -3.80 -5.22 2.69
N ILE A 38 -3.32 -5.49 3.91
CA ILE A 38 -4.08 -6.19 4.96
C ILE A 38 -5.34 -5.39 5.33
N ASP A 39 -5.25 -4.08 5.53
CA ASP A 39 -6.40 -3.22 5.83
C ASP A 39 -7.39 -3.18 4.66
N ALA A 40 -6.89 -3.07 3.43
CA ALA A 40 -7.71 -3.09 2.22
C ALA A 40 -8.45 -4.42 2.03
N VAL A 41 -7.81 -5.57 2.27
CA VAL A 41 -8.47 -6.88 2.19
C VAL A 41 -9.34 -7.18 3.41
N SER A 42 -8.95 -6.71 4.60
CA SER A 42 -9.71 -6.86 5.84
C SER A 42 -11.00 -6.04 5.79
N SER A 43 -10.93 -4.80 5.32
CA SER A 43 -12.09 -3.97 5.00
C SER A 43 -12.93 -4.55 3.85
N SER A 44 -12.32 -5.35 2.96
CA SER A 44 -13.01 -6.06 1.87
C SER A 44 -13.67 -7.37 2.27
N GLY A 45 -13.61 -7.79 3.54
CA GLY A 45 -14.26 -8.99 4.08
C GLY A 45 -15.80 -9.03 4.02
N GLY A 46 -16.43 -8.17 3.20
CA GLY A 46 -17.87 -8.18 2.97
C GLY A 46 -18.33 -7.83 1.55
N HIS A 47 -17.65 -6.98 0.77
CA HIS A 47 -18.26 -6.45 -0.49
C HIS A 47 -17.29 -5.99 -1.60
N PHE A 48 -16.00 -6.35 -1.59
CA PHE A 48 -15.07 -5.99 -2.68
C PHE A 48 -14.74 -7.15 -3.63
N GLY A 49 -15.71 -8.04 -3.84
CA GLY A 49 -15.68 -9.05 -4.90
C GLY A 49 -15.85 -8.49 -6.32
N ALA A 50 -15.85 -7.17 -6.53
CA ALA A 50 -16.17 -6.55 -7.82
C ALA A 50 -14.96 -6.05 -8.64
N GLY A 51 -13.73 -6.09 -8.09
CA GLY A 51 -12.53 -5.57 -8.80
C GLY A 51 -11.50 -6.62 -9.23
N LEU A 52 -11.52 -7.82 -8.64
CA LEU A 52 -10.58 -8.92 -8.93
C LEU A 52 -10.98 -9.73 -10.18
N GLY A 53 -11.44 -9.03 -11.22
CA GLY A 53 -11.98 -9.61 -12.46
C GLY A 53 -11.18 -9.27 -13.72
N CYS A 54 -9.95 -8.78 -13.59
CA CYS A 54 -9.02 -8.71 -14.72
C CYS A 54 -7.70 -9.33 -14.27
N VAL A 55 -7.70 -10.66 -14.33
CA VAL A 55 -6.52 -11.53 -14.27
C VAL A 55 -5.65 -11.33 -15.50
#